data_AF-A0A9E5MSZ2-F1
#
_entry.id   AF-A0A9E5MSZ2-F1
#
_cell.length_a   1.000
_cell.length_b   1.000
_cell.length_c   1.000
_cell.angle_alpha   90.00
_cell.angle_beta   90.00
_cell.angle_gamma   90.00
#
_symmetry.space_group_name_H-M   'P 1'
#
loop_
_entity.id
_entity.type
_entity.pdbx_description
1 polymer ?
#
loop_
_entity_poly.entity_id
_entity_poly.type
_entity_poly.pdbx_seq_one_letter_code
_entity_poly.pdbx_strand_id
1 'polypeptide(L)'
;MLKKAGLIILIIVLFVAMFTFTALNTGDVELDLGFFKRSYPISMAFAGTFVLGILFGMLCMTVFVFRLINERRNLRRSLRISESEVSSLRNLPLSDAD
;
A
#
# COMPACT_ATOMS: atom_id res chain seq x y z
N MET A 1 10.74 -9.25 20.64
CA MET A 1 11.24 -8.03 21.32
C MET A 1 12.05 -7.15 20.38
N LEU A 2 12.96 -7.72 19.56
CA LEU A 2 13.79 -6.97 18.61
C LEU A 2 13.00 -6.10 17.60
N LYS A 3 11.86 -6.60 17.07
CA LYS A 3 10.98 -5.82 16.18
C LYS A 3 10.38 -4.57 16.86
N LYS A 4 10.03 -4.68 18.15
CA LYS A 4 9.47 -3.56 18.93
C LYS A 4 10.57 -2.53 19.25
N ALA A 5 11.76 -3.00 19.63
CA ALA A 5 12.91 -2.14 19.85
C ALA A 5 13.32 -1.40 18.57
N GLY A 6 13.38 -2.09 17.44
CA GLY A 6 13.66 -1.46 16.14
C GLY A 6 12.62 -0.39 15.76
N LEU A 7 11.34 -0.63 16.03
CA LEU A 7 10.28 0.35 15.79
C LEU A 7 10.44 1.58 16.70
N ILE A 8 10.74 1.39 17.98
CA ILE A 8 11.00 2.50 18.91
C ILE A 8 12.22 3.32 18.46
N ILE A 9 13.32 2.66 18.08
CA ILE A 9 14.52 3.34 17.56
C ILE A 9 14.17 4.14 16.30
N LEU A 10 13.41 3.55 15.37
CA LEU A 10 12.98 4.25 14.16
C LEU A 10 12.16 5.50 14.49
N ILE A 11 11.20 5.41 15.42
CA ILE A 11 10.40 6.56 15.86
C ILE A 11 11.31 7.65 16.44
N ILE A 12 12.26 7.29 17.31
CA ILE A 12 13.20 8.25 17.90
C ILE A 12 14.04 8.92 16.81
N VAL A 13 14.58 8.15 15.87
CA VAL A 13 15.36 8.68 14.74
C VAL A 13 14.53 9.64 13.89
N LEU A 14 13.29 9.26 13.55
CA LEU A 14 12.39 10.13 12.78
C LEU A 14 12.05 11.41 13.54
N PHE A 15 11.81 11.32 14.84
CA PHE A 15 11.52 12.49 15.67
C PHE A 15 12.71 13.45 15.74
N VAL A 16 13.92 12.92 16.00
CA VAL A 16 15.16 13.73 16.02
C VAL A 16 15.42 14.37 14.66
N ALA A 17 15.21 13.62 13.56
CA ALA A 17 15.38 14.13 12.21
C ALA A 17 14.35 15.24 11.90
N MET A 18 13.08 15.06 12.27
CA MET A 18 12.05 16.07 12.07
C MET A 18 12.34 17.34 12.88
N PHE A 19 12.70 17.19 14.16
CA PHE A 19 13.00 18.31 15.02
C PHE A 19 14.22 19.11 14.53
N THR A 20 15.31 18.42 14.17
CA THR A 20 16.50 19.07 13.61
C THR A 20 16.22 19.73 12.27
N PHE A 21 15.46 19.08 11.38
CA PHE A 21 15.02 19.68 10.13
C PHE A 21 14.25 20.98 10.37
N THR A 22 13.29 20.98 11.29
CA THR A 22 12.51 22.19 11.60
C THR A 22 13.35 23.29 12.23
N ALA A 23 14.25 22.95 13.15
CA ALA A 23 15.14 23.93 13.78
C ALA A 23 16.12 24.58 12.80
N LEU A 24 16.58 23.83 11.79
CA LEU A 24 17.53 24.32 10.79
C LEU A 24 16.85 25.02 9.61
N ASN A 25 15.54 24.82 9.41
CA ASN A 25 14.77 25.36 8.30
C ASN A 25 13.61 26.24 8.80
N THR A 26 13.94 27.31 9.52
CA THR A 26 12.98 28.29 10.04
C THR A 26 12.46 29.27 8.96
N GLY A 27 12.97 29.16 7.73
CA GLY A 27 12.53 29.99 6.62
C GLY A 27 11.12 29.62 6.15
N ASP A 28 10.52 30.57 5.45
CA ASP A 28 9.26 30.37 4.74
C ASP A 28 9.51 30.15 3.25
N VAL A 29 8.64 29.35 2.64
CA VAL A 29 8.56 29.15 1.19
C VAL A 29 7.23 29.68 0.69
N GLU A 30 7.30 30.47 -0.37
CA GLU A 30 6.11 30.93 -1.08
C GLU A 30 5.67 29.84 -2.06
N LEU A 31 4.47 29.30 -1.84
CA LEU A 31 3.87 28.31 -2.73
C LEU A 31 2.86 29.00 -3.63
N ASP A 32 3.16 29.03 -4.92
CA ASP A 32 2.23 29.43 -5.97
C ASP A 32 1.67 28.17 -6.64
N LEU A 33 0.40 27.87 -6.35
CA LEU A 33 -0.32 26.73 -6.92
C LEU A 33 -1.13 27.14 -8.17
N GLY A 34 -0.82 28.29 -8.78
CA GLY A 34 -1.51 28.87 -9.93
C GLY A 34 -2.82 29.57 -9.58
N PHE A 35 -3.60 29.02 -8.64
CA PHE A 35 -4.86 29.62 -8.17
C PHE A 35 -4.72 30.35 -6.84
N PHE A 36 -3.72 29.97 -6.03
CA PHE A 36 -3.47 30.55 -4.72
C PHE A 36 -1.96 30.65 -4.49
N LYS A 37 -1.56 31.81 -3.98
CA LYS A 37 -0.19 32.08 -3.57
C LYS A 37 -0.17 32.35 -2.07
N ARG A 38 0.57 31.53 -1.31
CA ARG A 38 0.68 31.69 0.14
C ARG A 38 2.04 31.23 0.64
N SER A 39 2.58 31.99 1.60
CA SER A 39 3.81 31.66 2.30
C SER A 39 3.52 30.65 3.42
N TYR A 40 4.35 29.61 3.50
CA TYR A 40 4.29 28.59 4.55
C TYR A 40 5.70 28.32 5.08
N PRO A 41 5.85 27.95 6.37
CA PRO A 41 7.13 27.45 6.86
C PRO A 41 7.59 26.25 6.03
N ILE A 42 8.88 26.21 5.66
CA ILE A 42 9.45 25.14 4.84
C ILE A 42 9.10 23.77 5.42
N SER A 43 9.20 23.64 6.75
CA SER A 43 8.83 22.42 7.48
C SER A 43 7.39 21.96 7.24
N MET A 44 6.44 22.89 7.20
CA MET A 44 5.02 22.59 6.99
C MET A 44 4.76 22.19 5.54
N ALA A 45 5.36 22.90 4.58
CA ALA A 45 5.26 22.56 3.17
C ALA A 45 5.82 21.16 2.90
N PHE A 46 7.00 20.83 3.46
CA PHE A 46 7.64 19.53 3.32
C PHE A 46 6.85 18.40 3.99
N ALA A 47 6.32 18.63 5.20
CA ALA A 47 5.45 17.66 5.85
C ALA A 47 4.18 17.40 5.03
N GLY A 48 3.58 18.46 4.46
CA GLY A 48 2.42 18.37 3.59
C GLY A 48 2.69 17.52 2.34
N THR A 49 3.80 17.74 1.65
CA THR A 49 4.15 16.94 0.46
C THR A 49 4.39 15.47 0.81
N PHE A 50 5.03 15.17 1.94
CA PHE A 50 5.21 13.79 2.41
C PHE A 50 3.88 13.10 2.69
N VAL A 51 2.97 13.75 3.43
CA VAL A 51 1.65 13.20 3.74
C VAL A 51 0.88 12.93 2.45
N LEU A 52 0.87 13.88 1.51
CA LEU A 52 0.22 13.71 0.21
C LEU A 52 0.84 12.55 -0.59
N GLY A 53 2.16 12.43 -0.60
CA GLY A 53 2.86 11.33 -1.26
C GLY A 53 2.51 9.95 -0.67
N ILE A 54 2.44 9.84 0.67
CA ILE A 54 2.04 8.61 1.35
C ILE A 54 0.58 8.26 1.03
N LEU A 55 -0.33 9.24 1.11
CA LEU A 55 -1.74 9.05 0.75
C LEU A 55 -1.88 8.58 -0.69
N PHE A 56 -1.18 9.22 -1.63
CA PHE A 56 -1.17 8.82 -3.03
C PHE A 56 -0.62 7.41 -3.23
N GLY A 57 0.49 7.07 -2.57
CA GLY A 57 1.06 5.72 -2.58
C GLY A 57 0.10 4.66 -2.06
N MET A 58 -0.60 4.94 -0.96
CA MET A 58 -1.64 4.04 -0.42
C MET A 58 -2.81 3.86 -1.39
N LEU A 59 -3.24 4.92 -2.07
CA LEU A 59 -4.28 4.83 -3.10
C LEU A 59 -3.84 3.93 -4.26
N CYS A 60 -2.63 4.13 -4.79
CA CYS A 60 -2.06 3.29 -5.84
C CYS A 60 -1.98 1.82 -5.41
N MET A 61 -1.49 1.56 -4.19
CA MET A 61 -1.35 0.21 -3.65
C MET A 61 -2.72 -0.47 -3.46
N THR A 62 -3.74 0.29 -3.05
CA THR A 62 -5.10 -0.22 -2.87
C THR A 62 -5.66 -0.77 -4.19
N VAL A 63 -5.48 -0.05 -5.29
CA VAL A 63 -5.90 -0.51 -6.63
C VAL A 63 -5.22 -1.83 -7.01
N PHE A 64 -3.91 -1.93 -6.75
CA PHE A 64 -3.15 -3.16 -7.00
C PHE A 64 -3.64 -4.34 -6.14
N VAL A 65 -3.88 -4.11 -4.84
CA VAL A 65 -4.39 -5.14 -3.93
C VAL A 65 -5.77 -5.63 -4.36
N PHE A 66 -6.66 -4.75 -4.80
CA PHE A 66 -7.98 -5.16 -5.31
C PHE A 66 -7.87 -6.07 -6.53
N ARG A 67 -6.94 -5.79 -7.46
CA ARG A 67 -6.68 -6.69 -8.60
C ARG A 67 -6.23 -8.07 -8.13
N LEU A 68 -5.27 -8.11 -7.20
CA LEU A 68 -4.75 -9.36 -6.64
C LEU A 68 -5.83 -10.18 -5.93
N ILE A 69 -6.74 -9.52 -5.20
CA ILE A 69 -7.88 -10.18 -4.56
C ILE A 69 -8.81 -10.81 -5.61
N ASN A 70 -9.10 -10.09 -6.69
CA ASN A 70 -9.97 -10.60 -7.75
C ASN A 70 -9.33 -11.76 -8.51
N GLU A 71 -8.04 -11.66 -8.84
CA GLU A 71 -7.27 -12.75 -9.43
C GLU A 71 -7.29 -13.99 -8.53
N ARG A 72 -6.96 -13.83 -7.24
CA ARG A 72 -7.02 -14.93 -6.26
C ARG A 72 -8.41 -15.58 -6.21
N ARG A 73 -9.49 -14.80 -6.28
CA ARG A 73 -10.85 -15.34 -6.30
C ARG A 73 -11.12 -16.15 -7.57
N ASN A 74 -10.68 -15.66 -8.72
CA ASN A 74 -10.84 -16.35 -9.99
C ASN A 74 -10.03 -17.66 -10.03
N LEU A 75 -8.76 -17.63 -9.62
CA LEU A 75 -7.93 -18.84 -9.56
C LEU A 75 -8.54 -19.92 -8.65
N ARG A 76 -9.05 -19.53 -7.48
CA ARG A 76 -9.74 -20.46 -6.57
C ARG A 76 -11.00 -21.06 -7.19
N ARG A 77 -11.76 -20.28 -7.96
CA ARG A 77 -12.95 -20.77 -8.65
C ARG A 77 -12.58 -21.77 -9.74
N SER A 78 -11.58 -21.47 -10.57
CA SER A 78 -11.11 -22.37 -11.63
C SER A 78 -10.55 -23.68 -11.09
N LEU A 79 -9.82 -23.61 -9.97
CA LEU A 79 -9.30 -24.80 -9.27
C LEU A 79 -10.45 -25.71 -8.82
N ARG A 80 -11.47 -25.14 -8.15
CA ARG A 80 -12.63 -25.91 -7.68
C ARG A 80 -13.40 -26.57 -8.84
N ILE A 81 -13.56 -25.88 -9.96
CA ILE A 81 -14.22 -26.43 -11.15
C ILE A 81 -13.40 -27.61 -11.70
N SER A 82 -12.08 -27.45 -11.87
CA SER A 82 -11.20 -28.51 -12.36
C SER A 82 -11.21 -29.74 -11.46
N GLU A 83 -11.18 -29.55 -10.12
CA GLU A 83 -11.28 -30.66 -9.17
C GLU A 83 -12.63 -31.39 -9.26
N SER A 84 -13.72 -30.66 -9.48
CA SER A 84 -15.06 -31.25 -9.64
C SER A 84 -15.18 -32.06 -10.93
N GLU A 85 -14.58 -31.59 -12.03
CA GLU A 85 -14.55 -32.31 -13.30
C GLU A 85 -13.75 -33.61 -13.18
N VAL A 86 -12.55 -33.57 -12.59
CA VAL A 86 -11.74 -34.77 -12.34
C VAL A 86 -12.48 -35.77 -11.45
N SER A 87 -13.14 -35.28 -10.39
CA SER A 87 -13.93 -36.16 -9.53
C SER A 87 -15.12 -36.77 -10.26
N SER A 88 -15.78 -36.01 -11.14
CA SER A 88 -16.94 -36.49 -11.90
C SER A 88 -16.52 -37.56 -12.92
N LEU A 89 -15.41 -37.33 -13.63
CA LEU A 89 -14.81 -38.29 -14.55
C LEU A 89 -14.35 -39.58 -13.85
N ARG A 90 -13.76 -39.47 -12.65
CA ARG A 90 -13.33 -40.64 -11.88
C ARG A 90 -14.50 -41.47 -11.34
N ASN A 91 -15.65 -40.84 -11.13
CA ASN A 91 -16.86 -41.50 -10.65
C ASN A 91 -17.79 -41.92 -11.79
N LEU A 92 -17.40 -41.74 -13.05
CA LEU A 92 -18.18 -42.23 -14.18
C LEU A 92 -18.18 -43.76 -14.14
N PRO A 93 -19.35 -44.42 -14.13
CA PRO A 93 -19.41 -45.87 -14.22
C PRO A 93 -18.79 -46.30 -15.57
N LEU A 94 -17.97 -47.35 -15.55
CA LEU A 94 -17.45 -48.02 -16.75
C LEU A 94 -18.63 -48.68 -17.48
N SER A 95 -19.47 -47.90 -18.15
CA SER A 95 -20.71 -48.36 -18.78
C SER A 95 -20.56 -48.66 -20.28
N ASP A 96 -19.32 -48.72 -20.79
CA ASP A 96 -19.03 -49.00 -22.21
C ASP A 96 -18.02 -50.15 -22.38
N ALA A 97 -17.85 -50.99 -21.36
CA ALA A 97 -17.07 -52.22 -21.45
C ALA A 97 -18.02 -53.44 -21.44
N ASP A 98 -18.96 -53.47 -22.38
CA ASP A 98 -19.66 -54.67 -22.86
C ASP A 98 -20.04 -54.47 -24.34
#